data_AF-E2ZJI9-F1
#
_entry.id   AF-E2ZJI9-F1
#
_cell.length_a   1.000
_cell.length_b   1.000
_cell.length_c   1.000
_cell.angle_alpha   90.00
_cell.angle_beta   90.00
_cell.angle_gamma   90.00
#
_symmetry.space_group_name_H-M   'P 1'
#
loop_
_entity.id
_entity.type
_entity.pdbx_description
1 polymer ?
#
loop_
_entity_poly.entity_id
_entity_poly.type
_entity_poly.pdbx_seq_one_letter_code
_entity_poly.pdbx_strand_id
1 'polypeptide(L)'
;MKQRFSKRTRLVSALLTLAMVFTFLPFSAFADDDVDFWVPLHSENFPDKTFLEYIRTTFDKGGSEDGEPNGILEPGEHRAVREIDVSGMNITSLWGITCFRNLKKLNCSDNQLTSLNLSYNTKLTQENLKCTGNKYPITIDETERTFDLSTLPAGFDVNKTSEWVGGTVSGNTLKVNPGADRVTYTYDCGNGLTSVFSLQVLTITRIKQVNLRVNTPRKNEMPDETVVILDNGADVCDAKIYWVEGDGVGGKPITGSFRPGKRYTLQVGLYAKPGYKFSKDTVCTVNGRETEFIWTQNDDTEYCAIKHYSVPLNPGGFEHDHKMEMTHDEYSHWMECPICHTVQDTEGHVYDDDKDTTCNVCGYVRSLTPGGSTPGGSTGGDTPGGGSTGGGDGGGAIVIVAAAGAAVAGVVGYGVYNYV
;
A
#
# COMPACT_ATOMS: atom_id res chain seq x y z
N MET A 1 -30.91 -41.50 43.92
CA MET A 1 -29.68 -41.01 43.26
C MET A 1 -28.57 -40.87 44.29
N LYS A 2 -27.60 -41.78 44.31
CA LYS A 2 -26.33 -41.62 45.05
C LYS A 2 -25.21 -41.64 44.01
N GLN A 3 -24.67 -40.47 43.67
CA GLN A 3 -23.56 -40.35 42.74
C GLN A 3 -22.27 -40.79 43.42
N ARG A 4 -21.60 -41.72 42.73
CA ARG A 4 -20.31 -42.32 43.05
C ARG A 4 -19.23 -41.36 42.51
N PHE A 5 -18.54 -40.63 43.38
CA PHE A 5 -17.38 -39.84 42.96
C PHE A 5 -16.24 -40.79 42.52
N SER A 6 -15.91 -40.73 41.23
CA SER A 6 -14.87 -41.53 40.58
C SER A 6 -13.47 -40.96 40.86
N LYS A 7 -12.50 -41.86 40.99
CA LYS A 7 -11.06 -41.67 41.25
C LYS A 7 -10.35 -40.86 40.13
N ARG A 8 -10.66 -39.57 39.95
CA ARG A 8 -9.92 -38.69 39.02
C ARG A 8 -8.94 -37.71 39.68
N THR A 9 -8.87 -37.60 40.99
CA THR A 9 -8.22 -36.41 41.60
C THR A 9 -6.90 -36.66 42.35
N ARG A 10 -6.28 -37.85 42.27
CA ARG A 10 -5.00 -38.13 42.96
C ARG A 10 -3.81 -38.50 42.07
N LEU A 11 -3.99 -38.57 40.74
CA LEU A 11 -2.91 -38.85 39.79
C LEU A 11 -2.54 -37.66 38.89
N VAL A 12 -3.40 -36.63 38.80
CA VAL A 12 -3.15 -35.44 37.97
C VAL A 12 -2.28 -34.40 38.69
N SER A 13 -2.17 -34.47 40.02
CA SER A 13 -1.36 -33.51 40.80
C SER A 13 0.14 -33.84 40.85
N ALA A 14 0.54 -35.06 40.48
CA ALA A 14 1.94 -35.49 40.47
C ALA A 14 2.60 -35.36 39.08
N LEU A 15 1.79 -35.27 38.01
CA LEU A 15 2.26 -35.07 36.64
C LEU A 15 2.45 -33.59 36.28
N LEU A 16 1.72 -32.67 36.92
CA LEU A 16 1.85 -31.23 36.71
C LEU A 16 2.99 -30.57 37.51
N THR A 17 3.56 -31.25 38.51
CA THR A 17 4.71 -30.76 39.27
C THR A 17 6.05 -31.20 38.69
N LEU A 18 6.08 -32.19 37.78
CA LEU A 18 7.29 -32.59 37.05
C LEU A 18 7.53 -31.74 35.78
N ALA A 19 6.48 -31.10 35.24
CA ALA A 19 6.56 -30.26 34.04
C ALA A 19 6.95 -28.78 34.32
N MET A 20 7.13 -28.39 35.59
CA MET A 20 7.47 -27.01 35.98
C MET A 20 8.82 -26.89 36.73
N VAL A 21 9.69 -27.90 36.67
CA VAL A 21 11.03 -27.88 37.31
C VAL A 21 12.16 -28.07 36.28
N PHE A 22 12.00 -27.53 35.07
CA PHE A 22 13.07 -27.51 34.06
C PHE A 22 13.32 -26.13 33.42
N THR A 23 12.83 -25.04 34.01
CA THR A 23 13.00 -23.69 33.46
C THR A 23 14.15 -22.88 34.07
N PHE A 24 14.96 -23.42 34.99
CA PHE A 24 16.09 -22.68 35.58
C PHE A 24 17.29 -23.55 35.93
N LEU A 25 17.79 -24.34 34.97
CA LEU A 25 19.17 -24.83 35.02
C LEU A 25 19.95 -24.23 33.85
N PRO A 26 21.16 -23.68 34.09
CA PRO A 26 22.02 -23.26 33.00
C PRO A 26 22.39 -24.52 32.19
N PHE A 27 21.90 -24.61 30.96
CA PHE A 27 22.23 -25.64 29.96
C PHE A 27 23.70 -25.50 29.50
N SER A 28 24.65 -25.56 30.42
CA SER A 28 26.07 -25.39 30.13
C SER A 28 26.93 -26.58 30.56
N ALA A 29 26.36 -27.75 30.88
CA ALA A 29 27.14 -28.87 31.39
C ALA A 29 26.75 -30.29 30.90
N PHE A 30 25.84 -30.45 29.94
CA PHE A 30 25.59 -31.75 29.31
C PHE A 30 25.65 -31.62 27.79
N ALA A 31 26.87 -31.70 27.27
CA ALA A 31 27.10 -32.10 25.89
C ALA A 31 26.86 -33.62 25.81
N ASP A 32 25.60 -34.03 25.89
CA ASP A 32 25.20 -35.39 25.58
C ASP A 32 24.57 -35.37 24.18
N ASP A 33 25.35 -35.82 23.19
CA ASP A 33 24.92 -36.00 21.80
C ASP A 33 23.81 -37.09 21.69
N ASP A 34 23.48 -37.80 22.78
CA ASP A 34 22.67 -39.03 22.79
C ASP A 34 21.25 -38.91 23.42
N VAL A 35 20.73 -37.71 23.67
CA VAL A 35 19.31 -37.57 24.09
C VAL A 35 18.40 -37.78 22.88
N ASP A 36 17.51 -38.77 22.95
CA ASP A 36 16.44 -38.99 21.99
C ASP A 36 15.38 -37.90 22.13
N PHE A 37 15.13 -37.16 21.04
CA PHE A 37 14.06 -36.19 20.97
C PHE A 37 13.33 -36.30 19.63
N TRP A 38 12.01 -36.09 19.70
CA TRP A 38 11.09 -36.02 18.58
C TRP A 38 10.75 -34.57 18.33
N VAL A 39 10.91 -34.11 17.09
CA VAL A 39 10.63 -32.72 16.72
C VAL A 39 9.42 -32.69 15.79
N PRO A 40 8.25 -32.26 16.27
CA PRO A 40 7.10 -32.08 15.40
C PRO A 40 7.39 -31.11 14.25
N LEU A 41 7.07 -31.51 13.02
CA LEU A 41 7.30 -30.74 11.80
C LEU A 41 6.15 -29.77 11.54
N HIS A 42 6.20 -28.62 12.21
CA HIS A 42 5.28 -27.51 12.00
C HIS A 42 5.97 -26.16 12.20
N SER A 43 5.23 -25.08 11.98
CA SER A 43 5.73 -23.70 11.91
C SER A 43 6.34 -23.13 13.19
N GLU A 44 6.18 -23.77 14.35
CA GLU A 44 6.82 -23.29 15.59
C GLU A 44 8.28 -23.76 15.67
N ASN A 45 8.56 -24.96 15.16
CA ASN A 45 9.91 -25.52 15.11
C ASN A 45 10.62 -25.20 13.79
N PHE A 46 9.87 -24.98 12.71
CA PHE A 46 10.37 -24.64 11.38
C PHE A 46 9.44 -23.58 10.74
N PRO A 47 9.56 -22.29 11.12
CA PRO A 47 8.66 -21.22 10.70
C PRO A 47 8.70 -20.91 9.21
N ASP A 48 9.84 -21.13 8.55
CA ASP A 48 9.94 -20.99 7.10
C ASP A 48 9.28 -22.19 6.41
N LYS A 49 8.23 -21.93 5.62
CA LYS A 49 7.45 -22.97 4.95
C LYS A 49 8.28 -23.78 3.96
N THR A 50 9.19 -23.13 3.24
CA THR A 50 10.03 -23.79 2.25
C THR A 50 11.04 -24.69 2.93
N PHE A 51 11.67 -24.23 4.01
CA PHE A 51 12.56 -25.06 4.81
C PHE A 51 11.82 -26.23 5.46
N LEU A 52 10.65 -25.99 6.07
CA LEU A 52 9.80 -27.04 6.64
C LEU A 52 9.45 -28.12 5.61
N GLU A 53 9.03 -27.72 4.40
CA GLU A 53 8.68 -28.67 3.35
C GLU A 53 9.89 -29.45 2.84
N TYR A 54 11.06 -28.81 2.76
CA TYR A 54 12.31 -29.51 2.47
C TYR A 54 12.60 -30.59 3.52
N ILE A 55 12.47 -30.28 4.82
CA ILE A 55 12.69 -31.27 5.89
C ILE A 55 11.68 -32.42 5.79
N ARG A 56 10.38 -32.12 5.62
CA ARG A 56 9.33 -33.14 5.47
C ARG A 56 9.59 -34.08 4.29
N THR A 57 9.89 -33.54 3.12
CA THR A 57 10.06 -34.37 1.92
C THR A 57 11.39 -35.15 1.92
N THR A 58 12.42 -34.60 2.56
CA THR A 58 13.77 -35.16 2.51
C THR A 58 14.06 -36.13 3.65
N PHE A 59 13.64 -35.79 4.87
CA PHE A 59 14.10 -36.46 6.09
C PHE A 59 13.01 -37.17 6.91
N ASP A 60 11.74 -36.75 6.81
CA ASP A 60 10.60 -37.46 7.41
C ASP A 60 10.27 -38.69 6.54
N LYS A 61 10.91 -39.81 6.88
CA LYS A 61 10.76 -41.11 6.24
C LYS A 61 9.91 -42.06 7.11
N GLY A 62 9.58 -41.69 8.34
CA GLY A 62 8.87 -42.51 9.31
C GLY A 62 9.81 -43.44 10.07
N GLY A 63 9.79 -43.38 11.40
CA GLY A 63 10.56 -44.28 12.25
C GLY A 63 9.76 -45.49 12.70
N SER A 64 10.21 -46.65 12.20
CA SER A 64 10.01 -47.97 12.79
C SER A 64 8.59 -48.36 13.19
N GLU A 65 7.70 -48.58 12.21
CA GLU A 65 6.73 -49.71 12.21
C GLU A 65 6.01 -49.82 10.85
N ASP A 66 5.76 -48.69 10.19
CA ASP A 66 5.11 -48.60 8.86
C ASP A 66 6.01 -47.96 7.77
N GLY A 67 7.01 -47.16 8.16
CA GLY A 67 7.95 -46.52 7.23
C GLY A 67 7.33 -45.40 6.42
N GLU A 68 6.30 -44.76 6.96
CA GLU A 68 5.56 -43.66 6.33
C GLU A 68 5.85 -42.32 7.04
N PRO A 69 5.93 -41.20 6.30
CA PRO A 69 6.08 -39.87 6.91
C PRO A 69 4.96 -39.59 7.90
N ASN A 70 5.31 -39.21 9.13
CA ASN A 70 4.35 -39.02 10.22
C ASN A 70 4.29 -37.57 10.73
N GLY A 71 5.02 -36.65 10.10
CA GLY A 71 5.06 -35.25 10.48
C GLY A 71 5.88 -35.00 11.75
N ILE A 72 6.72 -35.94 12.16
CA ILE A 72 7.60 -35.83 13.32
C ILE A 72 9.00 -36.23 12.88
N LEU A 73 9.98 -35.36 13.12
CA LEU A 73 11.38 -35.68 12.90
C LEU A 73 11.91 -36.50 14.07
N GLU A 74 12.12 -37.79 13.84
CA GLU A 74 12.48 -38.77 14.84
C GLU A 74 14.00 -38.80 15.14
N PRO A 75 14.43 -39.34 16.30
CA PRO A 75 15.83 -39.48 16.65
C PRO A 75 16.71 -40.08 15.56
N GLY A 76 16.24 -41.14 14.88
CA GLY A 76 16.99 -41.78 13.81
C GLY A 76 17.17 -40.89 12.58
N GLU A 77 16.16 -40.10 12.25
CA GLU A 77 16.12 -39.28 11.03
C GLU A 77 17.09 -38.10 11.14
N HIS A 78 16.96 -37.27 12.18
CA HIS A 78 17.85 -36.12 12.33
C HIS A 78 19.30 -36.52 12.66
N ARG A 79 19.51 -37.64 13.36
CA ARG A 79 20.86 -38.16 13.61
C ARG A 79 21.52 -38.76 12.38
N ALA A 80 20.77 -39.16 11.35
CA ALA A 80 21.33 -39.68 10.11
C ALA A 80 21.78 -38.55 9.16
N VAL A 81 21.23 -37.34 9.30
CA VAL A 81 21.57 -36.21 8.42
C VAL A 81 23.02 -35.79 8.61
N ARG A 82 23.76 -35.71 7.50
CA ARG A 82 25.16 -35.24 7.45
C ARG A 82 25.32 -34.00 6.57
N GLU A 83 24.40 -33.78 5.65
CA GLU A 83 24.46 -32.72 4.66
C GLU A 83 23.06 -32.18 4.40
N ILE A 84 22.94 -30.87 4.32
CA ILE A 84 21.74 -30.14 3.93
C ILE A 84 22.16 -29.17 2.83
N ASP A 85 21.50 -29.25 1.68
CA ASP A 85 21.60 -28.26 0.61
C ASP A 85 20.22 -27.68 0.35
N VAL A 86 20.08 -26.41 0.66
CA VAL A 86 18.88 -25.60 0.48
C VAL A 86 19.22 -24.30 -0.27
N SER A 87 20.26 -24.32 -1.08
CA SER A 87 20.69 -23.14 -1.83
C SER A 87 19.67 -22.69 -2.86
N GLY A 88 19.46 -21.38 -3.01
CA GLY A 88 18.57 -20.82 -4.02
C GLY A 88 17.08 -21.09 -3.81
N MET A 89 16.64 -21.42 -2.59
CA MET A 89 15.26 -21.81 -2.28
C MET A 89 14.39 -20.67 -1.74
N ASN A 90 14.88 -19.43 -1.76
CA ASN A 90 14.21 -18.24 -1.21
C ASN A 90 13.82 -18.38 0.28
N ILE A 91 14.65 -19.06 1.06
CA ILE A 91 14.42 -19.28 2.50
C ILE A 91 14.77 -18.02 3.29
N THR A 92 13.90 -17.64 4.21
CA THR A 92 14.05 -16.48 5.11
C THR A 92 14.52 -16.87 6.52
N SER A 93 14.37 -18.15 6.89
CA SER A 93 14.81 -18.66 8.19
C SER A 93 15.18 -20.14 8.14
N LEU A 94 16.34 -20.49 8.69
CA LEU A 94 16.72 -21.87 9.00
C LEU A 94 16.48 -22.23 10.47
N TRP A 95 15.55 -21.54 11.14
CA TRP A 95 15.14 -21.93 12.49
C TRP A 95 14.70 -23.40 12.51
N GLY A 96 15.20 -24.15 13.51
CA GLY A 96 15.09 -25.61 13.58
C GLY A 96 16.32 -26.37 13.08
N ILE A 97 17.27 -25.72 12.37
CA ILE A 97 18.50 -26.37 11.90
C ILE A 97 19.35 -26.97 13.04
N THR A 98 19.21 -26.44 14.26
CA THR A 98 19.89 -26.92 15.47
C THR A 98 19.51 -28.35 15.86
N CYS A 99 18.40 -28.89 15.33
CA CYS A 99 18.01 -30.29 15.53
C CYS A 99 19.00 -31.26 14.85
N PHE A 100 19.67 -30.86 13.78
CA PHE A 100 20.60 -31.70 13.02
C PHE A 100 22.02 -31.67 13.61
N ARG A 101 22.19 -32.21 14.83
CA ARG A 101 23.46 -32.13 15.58
C ARG A 101 24.65 -32.79 14.87
N ASN A 102 24.38 -33.80 14.03
CA ASN A 102 25.39 -34.52 13.25
C ASN A 102 25.68 -33.92 11.85
N LEU A 103 25.10 -32.74 11.55
CA LEU A 103 25.32 -32.04 10.28
C LEU A 103 26.80 -31.66 10.13
N LYS A 104 27.41 -32.05 9.00
CA LYS A 104 28.82 -31.80 8.67
C LYS A 104 28.99 -30.84 7.51
N LYS A 105 27.96 -30.68 6.67
CA LYS A 105 27.94 -29.77 5.53
C LYS A 105 26.59 -29.05 5.46
N LEU A 106 26.65 -27.75 5.24
CA LEU A 106 25.47 -26.92 5.06
C LEU A 106 25.70 -25.98 3.87
N ASN A 107 24.84 -26.09 2.86
CA ASN A 107 24.74 -25.11 1.80
C ASN A 107 23.39 -24.39 1.88
N CYS A 108 23.42 -23.14 2.32
CA CYS A 108 22.28 -22.24 2.39
C CYS A 108 22.55 -20.94 1.61
N SER A 109 23.40 -21.04 0.57
CA SER A 109 23.74 -19.91 -0.29
C SER A 109 22.53 -19.40 -1.07
N ASP A 110 22.57 -18.13 -1.49
CA ASP A 110 21.58 -17.54 -2.39
C ASP A 110 20.13 -17.62 -1.86
N ASN A 111 19.94 -17.36 -0.57
CA ASN A 111 18.65 -17.26 0.11
C ASN A 111 18.41 -15.82 0.64
N GLN A 112 17.48 -15.66 1.58
CA GLN A 112 17.12 -14.39 2.21
C GLN A 112 17.31 -14.42 3.73
N LEU A 113 18.32 -15.15 4.20
CA LEU A 113 18.63 -15.20 5.63
C LEU A 113 19.23 -13.87 6.10
N THR A 114 18.88 -13.46 7.31
CA THR A 114 19.47 -12.31 8.03
C THR A 114 20.34 -12.77 9.20
N SER A 115 20.07 -13.97 9.70
CA SER A 115 20.82 -14.58 10.80
C SER A 115 20.88 -16.09 10.57
N LEU A 116 21.82 -16.72 11.26
CA LEU A 116 21.90 -18.17 11.30
C LEU A 116 22.41 -18.59 12.68
N ASN A 117 21.73 -19.57 13.29
CA ASN A 117 22.16 -20.14 14.57
C ASN A 117 22.55 -21.60 14.37
N LEU A 118 23.83 -21.89 14.53
CA LEU A 118 24.46 -23.19 14.40
C LEU A 118 25.07 -23.68 15.71
N SER A 119 24.66 -23.12 16.86
CA SER A 119 25.27 -23.41 18.17
C SER A 119 25.22 -24.89 18.56
N TYR A 120 24.23 -25.66 18.09
CA TYR A 120 24.13 -27.10 18.33
C TYR A 120 24.67 -27.98 17.19
N ASN A 121 25.07 -27.39 16.06
CA ASN A 121 25.61 -28.12 14.92
C ASN A 121 27.15 -28.23 15.03
N THR A 122 27.62 -28.82 16.13
CA THR A 122 29.04 -28.82 16.55
C THR A 122 29.99 -29.57 15.59
N LYS A 123 29.46 -30.35 14.66
CA LYS A 123 30.26 -31.07 13.64
C LYS A 123 30.46 -30.28 12.34
N LEU A 124 29.84 -29.11 12.19
CA LEU A 124 30.10 -28.20 11.07
C LEU A 124 31.45 -27.51 11.23
N THR A 125 32.11 -27.23 10.11
CA THR A 125 33.33 -26.43 10.04
C THR A 125 33.13 -25.28 9.05
N GLN A 126 33.92 -24.21 9.17
CA GLN A 126 33.83 -23.05 8.29
C GLN A 126 34.02 -23.44 6.80
N GLU A 127 34.89 -24.42 6.51
CA GLU A 127 35.13 -24.94 5.15
C GLU A 127 33.87 -25.59 4.54
N ASN A 128 33.02 -26.18 5.37
CA ASN A 128 31.82 -26.92 4.96
C ASN A 128 30.53 -26.11 5.12
N LEU A 129 30.62 -24.83 5.48
CA LEU A 129 29.52 -23.89 5.56
C LEU A 129 29.52 -22.97 4.33
N LYS A 130 28.58 -23.18 3.41
CA LYS A 130 28.32 -22.29 2.29
C LYS A 130 27.06 -21.47 2.59
N CYS A 131 27.25 -20.18 2.87
CA CYS A 131 26.17 -19.28 3.30
C CYS A 131 26.23 -17.91 2.58
N THR A 132 26.99 -17.83 1.49
CA THR A 132 27.14 -16.60 0.70
C THR A 132 25.89 -16.27 -0.11
N GLY A 133 25.74 -15.02 -0.53
CA GLY A 133 24.64 -14.63 -1.43
C GLY A 133 23.29 -14.45 -0.76
N ASN A 134 23.23 -14.51 0.57
CA ASN A 134 22.01 -14.21 1.33
C ASN A 134 21.67 -12.72 1.28
N LYS A 135 20.53 -12.37 0.68
CA LYS A 135 20.08 -10.99 0.44
C LYS A 135 18.65 -10.80 0.93
N TYR A 136 18.45 -10.00 1.96
CA TYR A 136 17.13 -9.68 2.50
C TYR A 136 16.73 -8.24 2.16
N PRO A 137 15.59 -7.99 1.49
CA PRO A 137 15.16 -6.63 1.18
C PRO A 137 14.71 -5.89 2.44
N ILE A 138 15.20 -4.65 2.60
CA ILE A 138 14.71 -3.70 3.59
C ILE A 138 14.24 -2.43 2.89
N THR A 139 13.20 -1.81 3.44
CA THR A 139 12.67 -0.55 2.91
C THR A 139 12.95 0.57 3.90
N ILE A 140 13.57 1.65 3.43
CA ILE A 140 13.91 2.83 4.24
C ILE A 140 13.37 4.10 3.63
N ASP A 141 13.04 5.07 4.48
CA ASP A 141 12.76 6.43 4.04
C ASP A 141 14.00 7.05 3.38
N GLU A 142 13.84 7.68 2.22
CA GLU A 142 14.99 8.25 1.48
C GLU A 142 15.71 9.38 2.23
N THR A 143 15.00 10.10 3.12
CA THR A 143 15.53 11.23 3.86
C THR A 143 16.17 10.76 5.17
N GLU A 144 15.44 10.00 5.97
CA GLU A 144 15.94 9.54 7.27
C GLU A 144 16.99 8.43 7.13
N ARG A 145 16.82 7.56 6.13
CA ARG A 145 17.66 6.39 5.84
C ARG A 145 17.95 5.51 7.06
N THR A 146 16.95 5.37 7.94
CA THR A 146 17.02 4.51 9.12
C THR A 146 16.15 3.27 8.96
N PHE A 147 16.56 2.19 9.62
CA PHE A 147 15.85 0.92 9.66
C PHE A 147 15.92 0.33 11.08
N ASP A 148 14.81 -0.23 11.57
CA ASP A 148 14.75 -0.92 12.85
C ASP A 148 15.08 -2.41 12.66
N LEU A 149 16.27 -2.79 13.10
CA LEU A 149 16.79 -4.15 12.99
C LEU A 149 16.01 -5.18 13.81
N SER A 150 15.23 -4.75 14.82
CA SER A 150 14.40 -5.68 15.61
C SER A 150 13.26 -6.29 14.81
N THR A 151 12.94 -5.72 13.65
CA THR A 151 11.94 -6.23 12.71
C THR A 151 12.46 -7.35 11.80
N LEU A 152 13.77 -7.62 11.80
CA LEU A 152 14.36 -8.69 11.00
C LEU A 152 13.90 -10.08 11.48
N PRO A 153 13.74 -11.06 10.58
CA PRO A 153 13.23 -12.38 10.91
C PRO A 153 14.24 -13.24 11.69
N ALA A 154 13.80 -14.45 12.03
CA ALA A 154 14.64 -15.55 12.52
C ALA A 154 15.42 -15.28 13.81
N GLY A 155 14.90 -14.38 14.67
CA GLY A 155 15.55 -14.05 15.94
C GLY A 155 16.91 -13.38 15.74
N PHE A 156 17.04 -12.54 14.71
CA PHE A 156 18.21 -11.71 14.49
C PHE A 156 18.64 -11.00 15.79
N ASP A 157 19.91 -11.14 16.15
CA ASP A 157 20.50 -10.49 17.32
C ASP A 157 21.64 -9.57 16.87
N VAL A 158 21.43 -8.27 17.05
CA VAL A 158 22.40 -7.24 16.67
C VAL A 158 23.74 -7.42 17.39
N ASN A 159 23.76 -8.00 18.59
CA ASN A 159 24.98 -8.20 19.36
C ASN A 159 25.89 -9.29 18.77
N LYS A 160 25.35 -10.13 17.88
CA LYS A 160 26.10 -11.14 17.13
C LYS A 160 26.67 -10.59 15.83
N THR A 161 26.50 -9.29 15.57
CA THR A 161 26.97 -8.66 14.33
C THR A 161 28.28 -7.89 14.51
N SER A 162 29.06 -7.82 13.44
CA SER A 162 30.30 -7.07 13.35
C SER A 162 30.57 -6.66 11.91
N GLU A 163 31.59 -5.82 11.69
CA GLU A 163 32.08 -5.47 10.35
C GLU A 163 31.00 -4.91 9.40
N TRP A 164 30.14 -4.04 9.94
CA TRP A 164 29.11 -3.36 9.14
C TRP A 164 29.73 -2.50 8.04
N VAL A 165 29.24 -2.67 6.80
CA VAL A 165 29.61 -1.89 5.62
C VAL A 165 28.34 -1.38 4.95
N GLY A 166 28.34 -0.11 4.51
CA GLY A 166 27.17 0.52 3.90
C GLY A 166 26.22 1.22 4.89
N GLY A 167 26.50 1.15 6.20
CA GLY A 167 25.76 1.84 7.24
C GLY A 167 26.42 1.72 8.61
N THR A 168 25.84 2.40 9.59
CA THR A 168 26.27 2.37 11.00
C THR A 168 25.12 1.93 11.89
N VAL A 169 25.41 1.15 12.92
CA VAL A 169 24.39 0.65 13.86
C VAL A 169 24.57 1.28 15.23
N SER A 170 23.45 1.70 15.84
CA SER A 170 23.37 2.18 17.21
C SER A 170 22.16 1.57 17.89
N GLY A 171 22.37 0.67 18.85
CA GLY A 171 21.30 -0.16 19.41
C GLY A 171 20.68 -1.03 18.31
N ASN A 172 19.35 -1.00 18.17
CA ASN A 172 18.63 -1.70 17.10
C ASN A 172 18.42 -0.83 15.84
N THR A 173 18.96 0.39 15.80
CA THR A 173 18.77 1.27 14.65
C THR A 173 19.97 1.18 13.72
N LEU A 174 19.72 0.74 12.49
CA LEU A 174 20.65 0.87 11.38
C LEU A 174 20.42 2.21 10.69
N LYS A 175 21.48 3.01 10.54
CA LYS A 175 21.52 4.20 9.70
C LYS A 175 22.33 3.90 8.44
N VAL A 176 21.67 3.88 7.29
CA VAL A 176 22.26 3.52 6.00
C VAL A 176 22.97 4.73 5.39
N ASN A 177 24.19 4.52 4.89
CA ASN A 177 24.97 5.58 4.26
C ASN A 177 24.25 6.14 3.03
N PRO A 178 24.38 7.45 2.72
CA PRO A 178 23.83 8.05 1.50
C PRO A 178 24.30 7.29 0.25
N GLY A 179 23.38 7.01 -0.67
CA GLY A 179 23.66 6.32 -1.94
C GLY A 179 23.95 4.82 -1.83
N ALA A 180 24.04 4.25 -0.62
CA ALA A 180 24.19 2.80 -0.47
C ALA A 180 22.88 2.08 -0.84
N ASP A 181 22.99 1.16 -1.78
CA ASP A 181 21.93 0.22 -2.20
C ASP A 181 22.01 -1.11 -1.44
N ARG A 182 23.06 -1.29 -0.61
CA ARG A 182 23.33 -2.52 0.11
C ARG A 182 24.07 -2.26 1.41
N VAL A 183 23.71 -3.00 2.45
CA VAL A 183 24.42 -3.06 3.73
C VAL A 183 24.83 -4.50 4.00
N THR A 184 26.08 -4.73 4.40
CA THR A 184 26.57 -6.06 4.77
C THR A 184 27.13 -6.08 6.17
N TYR A 185 27.06 -7.23 6.83
CA TYR A 185 27.66 -7.46 8.16
C TYR A 185 28.10 -8.91 8.29
N THR A 186 29.12 -9.12 9.11
CA THR A 186 29.53 -10.44 9.57
C THR A 186 28.68 -10.81 10.78
N TYR A 187 28.09 -12.01 10.77
CA TYR A 187 27.27 -12.55 11.84
C TYR A 187 27.95 -13.76 12.48
N ASP A 188 27.98 -13.79 13.81
CA ASP A 188 28.39 -14.95 14.59
C ASP A 188 27.29 -16.02 14.52
N CYS A 189 27.57 -17.10 13.81
CA CYS A 189 26.64 -18.22 13.67
C CYS A 189 26.70 -19.18 14.87
N GLY A 190 27.62 -18.99 15.82
CA GLY A 190 27.93 -19.92 16.90
C GLY A 190 29.01 -20.94 16.51
N ASN A 191 29.58 -21.63 17.51
CA ASN A 191 30.64 -22.63 17.32
C ASN A 191 31.90 -22.11 16.58
N GLY A 192 32.19 -20.81 16.69
CA GLY A 192 33.29 -20.17 15.95
C GLY A 192 33.06 -20.06 14.45
N LEU A 193 31.83 -20.32 13.98
CA LEU A 193 31.43 -20.14 12.59
C LEU A 193 30.89 -18.73 12.39
N THR A 194 31.27 -18.11 11.28
CA THR A 194 30.76 -16.80 10.88
C THR A 194 30.32 -16.80 9.43
N SER A 195 29.35 -15.96 9.10
CA SER A 195 28.96 -15.71 7.70
C SER A 195 28.64 -14.24 7.48
N VAL A 196 28.73 -13.81 6.22
CA VAL A 196 28.36 -12.45 5.81
C VAL A 196 26.95 -12.47 5.23
N PHE A 197 26.09 -11.64 5.78
CA PHE A 197 24.73 -11.41 5.30
C PHE A 197 24.59 -10.03 4.69
N SER A 198 23.57 -9.86 3.84
CA SER A 198 23.33 -8.62 3.11
C SER A 198 21.88 -8.17 3.25
N LEU A 199 21.69 -6.89 3.56
CA LEU A 199 20.42 -6.19 3.44
C LEU A 199 20.42 -5.42 2.12
N GLN A 200 19.48 -5.73 1.23
CA GLN A 200 19.25 -4.99 0.01
C GLN A 200 18.39 -3.77 0.34
N VAL A 201 18.93 -2.58 0.11
CA VAL A 201 18.28 -1.32 0.49
C VAL A 201 17.33 -0.89 -0.64
N LEU A 202 16.05 -0.80 -0.32
CA LEU A 202 15.02 -0.18 -1.12
C LEU A 202 14.65 1.16 -0.47
N THR A 203 14.53 2.22 -1.27
CA THR A 203 14.15 3.53 -0.77
C THR A 203 12.71 3.84 -1.11
N ILE A 204 12.01 4.47 -0.18
CA ILE A 204 10.68 5.04 -0.39
C ILE A 204 10.69 6.54 -0.11
N THR A 205 9.95 7.28 -0.92
CA THR A 205 9.74 8.72 -0.79
C THR A 205 8.41 8.97 -0.07
N ARG A 206 8.45 9.73 1.03
CA ARG A 206 7.22 10.18 1.68
C ARG A 206 6.56 11.30 0.88
N ILE A 207 5.28 11.10 0.58
CA ILE A 207 4.44 12.12 -0.03
C ILE A 207 4.10 13.16 1.04
N LYS A 208 4.62 14.38 0.87
CA LYS A 208 4.39 15.48 1.82
C LYS A 208 3.05 16.17 1.60
N GLN A 209 2.66 16.35 0.34
CA GLN A 209 1.45 17.07 -0.02
C GLN A 209 0.84 16.54 -1.31
N VAL A 210 -0.50 16.51 -1.35
CA VAL A 210 -1.29 16.25 -2.55
C VAL A 210 -2.38 17.31 -2.66
N ASN A 211 -2.42 17.99 -3.80
CA ASN A 211 -3.41 19.02 -4.08
C ASN A 211 -4.39 18.49 -5.13
N LEU A 212 -5.67 18.54 -4.82
CA LEU A 212 -6.74 18.06 -5.69
C LEU A 212 -7.64 19.21 -6.10
N ARG A 213 -8.06 19.16 -7.37
CA ARG A 213 -9.17 19.97 -7.89
C ARG A 213 -10.33 19.04 -8.20
N VAL A 214 -11.49 19.38 -7.66
CA VAL A 214 -12.76 18.67 -7.89
C VAL A 214 -13.84 19.66 -8.24
N ASN A 215 -14.83 19.23 -9.02
CA ASN A 215 -15.99 20.06 -9.29
C ASN A 215 -16.84 20.20 -8.03
N THR A 216 -17.13 21.45 -7.66
CA THR A 216 -17.95 21.74 -6.47
C THR A 216 -19.39 21.30 -6.70
N PRO A 217 -20.06 20.65 -5.71
CA PRO A 217 -21.44 20.20 -5.82
C PRO A 217 -22.37 21.30 -6.29
N ARG A 218 -23.14 21.14 -7.37
CA ARG A 218 -24.07 22.17 -7.84
C ARG A 218 -25.51 21.82 -7.49
N LYS A 219 -26.31 22.85 -7.13
CA LYS A 219 -27.72 22.68 -6.76
C LYS A 219 -28.47 21.98 -7.89
N ASN A 220 -29.21 20.92 -7.55
CA ASN A 220 -29.99 20.11 -8.48
C ASN A 220 -29.18 19.39 -9.56
N GLU A 221 -27.85 19.37 -9.46
CA GLU A 221 -26.98 18.58 -10.34
C GLU A 221 -26.56 17.28 -9.66
N MET A 222 -26.20 16.29 -10.49
CA MET A 222 -25.66 15.02 -10.02
C MET A 222 -24.24 15.21 -9.46
N PRO A 223 -23.79 14.35 -8.53
CA PRO A 223 -22.40 14.30 -8.11
C PRO A 223 -21.45 14.08 -9.27
N ASP A 224 -20.37 14.88 -9.29
CA ASP A 224 -19.27 14.71 -10.23
C ASP A 224 -18.12 13.98 -9.52
N GLU A 225 -17.66 12.90 -10.13
CA GLU A 225 -16.57 12.06 -9.63
C GLU A 225 -15.23 12.36 -10.32
N THR A 226 -15.19 13.44 -11.12
CA THR A 226 -13.96 13.94 -11.75
C THR A 226 -13.06 14.58 -10.70
N VAL A 227 -11.83 14.06 -10.61
CA VAL A 227 -10.75 14.61 -9.79
C VAL A 227 -9.53 14.86 -10.66
N VAL A 228 -8.93 16.03 -10.48
CA VAL A 228 -7.65 16.39 -11.09
C VAL A 228 -6.62 16.51 -9.97
N ILE A 229 -5.51 15.78 -10.09
CA ILE A 229 -4.37 15.94 -9.20
C ILE A 229 -3.51 17.07 -9.76
N LEU A 230 -3.25 18.07 -8.93
CA LEU A 230 -2.47 19.25 -9.27
C LEU A 230 -0.98 19.03 -8.95
N ASP A 231 -0.16 19.96 -9.45
CA ASP A 231 1.29 19.97 -9.28
C ASP A 231 1.93 18.62 -9.68
N ASN A 232 2.95 18.19 -8.95
CA ASN A 232 3.61 16.91 -9.17
C ASN A 232 2.91 15.76 -8.43
N GLY A 233 1.68 15.96 -7.93
CA GLY A 233 0.95 14.93 -7.19
C GLY A 233 0.63 13.71 -8.07
N ALA A 234 0.39 13.93 -9.36
CA ALA A 234 0.13 12.86 -10.32
C ALA A 234 1.35 11.95 -10.58
N ASP A 235 2.57 12.41 -10.28
CA ASP A 235 3.79 11.59 -10.41
C ASP A 235 3.92 10.57 -9.28
N VAL A 236 3.28 10.85 -8.13
CA VAL A 236 3.51 10.10 -6.88
C VAL A 236 2.30 9.31 -6.41
N CYS A 237 1.09 9.65 -6.84
CA CYS A 237 -0.14 8.94 -6.47
C CYS A 237 -1.24 9.02 -7.52
N ASP A 238 -2.22 8.14 -7.38
CA ASP A 238 -3.53 8.21 -8.04
C ASP A 238 -4.61 8.61 -7.03
N ALA A 239 -5.72 9.17 -7.51
CA ALA A 239 -6.81 9.65 -6.66
C ALA A 239 -8.16 9.09 -7.12
N LYS A 240 -9.02 8.77 -6.16
CA LYS A 240 -10.44 8.46 -6.36
C LYS A 240 -11.27 9.26 -5.38
N ILE A 241 -12.41 9.75 -5.85
CA ILE A 241 -13.34 10.51 -5.02
C ILE A 241 -14.72 9.89 -5.02
N TYR A 242 -15.47 10.10 -3.94
CA TYR A 242 -16.84 9.65 -3.82
C TYR A 242 -17.63 10.60 -2.91
N TRP A 243 -18.91 10.79 -3.26
CA TRP A 243 -19.80 11.70 -2.55
C TRP A 243 -20.81 10.93 -1.71
N VAL A 244 -21.01 11.39 -0.47
CA VAL A 244 -22.04 10.84 0.43
C VAL A 244 -22.89 11.94 1.06
N GLU A 245 -24.13 11.63 1.39
CA GLU A 245 -24.99 12.54 2.17
C GLU A 245 -24.63 12.47 3.68
N GLY A 246 -24.54 13.64 4.33
CA GLY A 246 -24.22 13.79 5.75
C GLY A 246 -22.75 14.07 6.04
N ASP A 247 -22.39 14.04 7.33
CA ASP A 247 -21.08 14.42 7.86
C ASP A 247 -20.18 13.21 8.22
N GLY A 248 -20.62 11.98 7.91
CA GLY A 248 -19.95 10.76 8.34
C GLY A 248 -19.17 10.05 7.23
N VAL A 249 -18.03 9.46 7.60
CA VAL A 249 -17.33 8.45 6.81
C VAL A 249 -18.25 7.24 6.64
N GLY A 250 -18.44 6.77 5.40
CA GLY A 250 -19.40 5.70 5.10
C GLY A 250 -20.87 6.13 5.02
N GLY A 251 -21.14 7.42 4.79
CA GLY A 251 -22.49 7.91 4.49
C GLY A 251 -23.12 7.20 3.28
N LYS A 252 -24.45 7.29 3.15
CA LYS A 252 -25.15 6.64 2.03
C LYS A 252 -24.73 7.28 0.70
N PRO A 253 -24.46 6.47 -0.34
CA PRO A 253 -24.22 7.00 -1.69
C PRO A 253 -25.37 7.90 -2.12
N ILE A 254 -25.04 8.99 -2.78
CA ILE A 254 -26.05 9.91 -3.30
C ILE A 254 -26.71 9.25 -4.51
N THR A 255 -28.02 9.00 -4.45
CA THR A 255 -28.78 8.32 -5.52
C THR A 255 -29.50 9.29 -6.47
N GLY A 256 -29.24 10.59 -6.36
CA GLY A 256 -29.86 11.64 -7.16
C GLY A 256 -29.05 12.94 -7.12
N SER A 257 -29.69 14.08 -7.32
CA SER A 257 -29.00 15.37 -7.32
C SER A 257 -28.75 15.95 -5.93
N PHE A 258 -27.78 16.85 -5.83
CA PHE A 258 -27.51 17.63 -4.63
C PHE A 258 -28.70 18.53 -4.27
N ARG A 259 -29.17 18.42 -3.03
CA ARG A 259 -30.34 19.12 -2.52
C ARG A 259 -29.93 20.36 -1.73
N PRO A 260 -30.58 21.51 -1.95
CA PRO A 260 -30.37 22.70 -1.13
C PRO A 260 -30.54 22.44 0.36
N GLY A 261 -29.69 23.04 1.19
CA GLY A 261 -29.73 22.93 2.65
C GLY A 261 -29.24 21.59 3.20
N LYS A 262 -28.69 20.71 2.36
CA LYS A 262 -28.07 19.46 2.79
C LYS A 262 -26.55 19.57 2.82
N ARG A 263 -25.96 18.83 3.76
CA ARG A 263 -24.52 18.63 3.89
C ARG A 263 -24.12 17.36 3.17
N TYR A 264 -23.02 17.44 2.45
CA TYR A 264 -22.44 16.35 1.69
C TYR A 264 -20.96 16.24 2.06
N THR A 265 -20.46 15.02 2.12
CA THR A 265 -19.05 14.75 2.37
C THR A 265 -18.43 14.18 1.11
N LEU A 266 -17.39 14.85 0.64
CA LEU A 266 -16.45 14.30 -0.33
C LEU A 266 -15.47 13.43 0.42
N GLN A 267 -15.36 12.18 0.01
CA GLN A 267 -14.35 11.29 0.51
C GLN A 267 -13.30 11.07 -0.58
N VAL A 268 -12.04 11.14 -0.19
CA VAL A 268 -10.87 11.12 -1.06
C VAL A 268 -10.03 9.91 -0.69
N GLY A 269 -9.85 9.00 -1.65
CA GLY A 269 -8.88 7.92 -1.58
C GLY A 269 -7.67 8.25 -2.44
N LEU A 270 -6.50 8.32 -1.83
CA LEU A 270 -5.23 8.47 -2.51
C LEU A 270 -4.44 7.17 -2.44
N TYR A 271 -3.82 6.80 -3.56
CA TYR A 271 -3.09 5.54 -3.72
C TYR A 271 -1.66 5.85 -4.19
N ALA A 272 -0.67 5.59 -3.35
CA ALA A 272 0.72 5.87 -3.66
C ALA A 272 1.21 4.96 -4.79
N LYS A 273 1.97 5.54 -5.72
CA LYS A 273 2.65 4.78 -6.77
C LYS A 273 3.85 4.02 -6.19
N PRO A 274 4.36 2.97 -6.87
CA PRO A 274 5.52 2.23 -6.39
C PRO A 274 6.71 3.14 -6.06
N GLY A 275 7.30 2.95 -4.88
CA GLY A 275 8.40 3.79 -4.38
C GLY A 275 7.94 5.00 -3.55
N TYR A 276 6.64 5.24 -3.43
CA TYR A 276 6.08 6.31 -2.59
C TYR A 276 5.25 5.75 -1.44
N LYS A 277 5.16 6.52 -0.35
CA LYS A 277 4.22 6.25 0.74
C LYS A 277 3.64 7.53 1.33
N PHE A 278 2.47 7.43 1.92
CA PHE A 278 1.90 8.49 2.72
C PHE A 278 2.40 8.42 4.16
N SER A 279 2.01 9.43 4.95
CA SER A 279 2.15 9.43 6.39
C SER A 279 1.01 10.26 6.99
N LYS A 280 0.83 10.18 8.31
CA LYS A 280 -0.11 11.05 9.04
C LYS A 280 0.19 12.55 8.88
N ASP A 281 1.43 12.89 8.50
CA ASP A 281 1.88 14.27 8.30
C ASP A 281 1.68 14.73 6.83
N THR A 282 1.17 13.85 5.95
CA THR A 282 0.83 14.22 4.58
C THR A 282 -0.32 15.22 4.58
N VAL A 283 -0.14 16.34 3.89
CA VAL A 283 -1.19 17.35 3.70
C VAL A 283 -1.96 17.05 2.43
N CYS A 284 -3.28 16.84 2.53
CA CYS A 284 -4.16 16.76 1.37
C CYS A 284 -5.04 18.00 1.31
N THR A 285 -5.10 18.65 0.15
CA THR A 285 -6.01 19.77 -0.09
C THR A 285 -6.97 19.44 -1.21
N VAL A 286 -8.22 19.89 -1.07
CA VAL A 286 -9.23 19.85 -2.12
C VAL A 286 -9.68 21.29 -2.37
N ASN A 287 -9.54 21.75 -3.60
CA ASN A 287 -9.84 23.12 -4.02
C ASN A 287 -9.16 24.15 -3.06
N GLY A 288 -7.85 23.94 -2.82
CA GLY A 288 -7.03 24.84 -2.00
C GLY A 288 -7.33 24.82 -0.50
N ARG A 289 -8.20 23.91 -0.01
CA ARG A 289 -8.52 23.78 1.42
C ARG A 289 -8.10 22.42 1.93
N GLU A 290 -7.49 22.39 3.10
CA GLU A 290 -7.11 21.14 3.76
C GLU A 290 -8.31 20.23 4.02
N THR A 291 -8.07 18.94 3.84
CA THR A 291 -8.99 17.86 4.17
C THR A 291 -8.72 17.34 5.58
N GLU A 292 -9.69 16.68 6.18
CA GLU A 292 -9.49 15.96 7.44
C GLU A 292 -8.93 14.56 7.15
N PHE A 293 -7.77 14.24 7.75
CA PHE A 293 -7.17 12.90 7.69
C PHE A 293 -8.03 11.90 8.46
N ILE A 294 -8.30 10.74 7.86
CA ILE A 294 -9.05 9.67 8.51
C ILE A 294 -8.12 8.52 8.92
N TRP A 295 -7.45 7.89 7.95
CA TRP A 295 -6.56 6.75 8.18
C TRP A 295 -5.64 6.50 7.00
N THR A 296 -4.61 5.68 7.24
CA THR A 296 -3.79 5.03 6.23
C THR A 296 -3.97 3.51 6.27
N GLN A 297 -3.76 2.84 5.13
CA GLN A 297 -3.83 1.38 5.00
C GLN A 297 -2.71 0.88 4.07
N ASN A 298 -2.49 -0.43 4.05
CA ASN A 298 -1.53 -1.11 3.17
C ASN A 298 -0.10 -0.57 3.34
N ASP A 299 0.41 -0.59 4.57
CA ASP A 299 1.75 -0.05 4.90
C ASP A 299 1.90 1.44 4.50
N ASP A 300 0.84 2.20 4.76
CA ASP A 300 0.71 3.62 4.42
C ASP A 300 0.76 3.96 2.92
N THR A 301 0.52 3.00 2.01
CA THR A 301 0.38 3.30 0.57
C THR A 301 -1.02 3.80 0.20
N GLU A 302 -2.00 3.64 1.08
CA GLU A 302 -3.34 4.21 0.92
C GLU A 302 -3.57 5.28 1.96
N TYR A 303 -4.10 6.43 1.52
CA TYR A 303 -4.40 7.56 2.37
C TYR A 303 -5.84 8.01 2.13
N CYS A 304 -6.61 8.06 3.21
CA CYS A 304 -8.00 8.48 3.16
C CYS A 304 -8.22 9.79 3.92
N ALA A 305 -8.90 10.70 3.26
CA ALA A 305 -9.26 12.00 3.79
C ALA A 305 -10.67 12.41 3.37
N ILE A 306 -11.26 13.36 4.10
CA ILE A 306 -12.59 13.88 3.79
C ILE A 306 -12.63 15.39 3.71
N LYS A 307 -13.61 15.89 2.95
CA LYS A 307 -13.96 17.31 2.90
C LYS A 307 -15.47 17.48 2.95
N HIS A 308 -15.93 18.35 3.83
CA HIS A 308 -17.36 18.65 3.96
C HIS A 308 -17.75 19.83 3.06
N TYR A 309 -18.92 19.70 2.42
CA TYR A 309 -19.54 20.72 1.59
C TYR A 309 -21.00 20.93 2.03
N SER A 310 -21.43 22.18 2.13
CA SER A 310 -22.83 22.55 2.36
C SER A 310 -23.41 23.18 1.10
N VAL A 311 -24.55 22.67 0.63
CA VAL A 311 -25.23 23.25 -0.54
C VAL A 311 -26.18 24.36 -0.06
N PRO A 312 -26.00 25.61 -0.52
CA PRO A 312 -26.78 26.75 -0.03
C PRO A 312 -28.27 26.62 -0.38
N LEU A 313 -29.13 27.20 0.47
CA LEU A 313 -30.59 27.26 0.25
C LEU A 313 -30.97 28.31 -0.82
N ASN A 314 -30.18 29.37 -0.96
CA ASN A 314 -30.42 30.46 -1.91
C ASN A 314 -29.70 30.21 -3.25
N PRO A 315 -30.27 30.65 -4.39
CA PRO A 315 -29.53 30.74 -5.64
C PRO A 315 -28.48 31.86 -5.52
N GLY A 316 -27.19 31.49 -5.60
CA GLY A 316 -26.06 32.40 -5.46
C GLY A 316 -25.30 32.21 -4.15
N GLY A 317 -24.09 31.64 -4.24
CA GLY A 317 -23.10 31.60 -3.16
C GLY A 317 -22.80 30.20 -2.62
N PHE A 318 -21.83 29.52 -3.22
CA PHE A 318 -21.08 28.48 -2.50
C PHE A 318 -20.24 29.13 -1.39
N GLU A 319 -19.91 28.38 -0.35
CA GLU A 319 -18.85 28.75 0.59
C GLU A 319 -17.49 28.77 -0.13
N HIS A 320 -17.23 29.80 -0.91
CA HIS A 320 -15.88 30.22 -1.23
C HIS A 320 -15.66 31.55 -0.48
N ASP A 321 -14.97 31.51 0.67
CA ASP A 321 -14.56 32.72 1.43
C ASP A 321 -13.49 33.55 0.69
N HIS A 322 -13.26 33.26 -0.59
CA HIS A 322 -12.21 33.87 -1.40
C HIS A 322 -12.84 34.84 -2.37
N LYS A 323 -12.13 35.87 -2.80
CA LYS A 323 -12.66 36.79 -3.80
C LYS A 323 -12.66 36.10 -5.18
N MET A 324 -13.81 36.04 -5.86
CA MET A 324 -13.83 35.62 -7.28
C MET A 324 -13.30 36.76 -8.16
N GLU A 325 -12.62 36.40 -9.24
CA GLU A 325 -12.18 37.31 -10.28
C GLU A 325 -12.79 36.90 -11.63
N MET A 326 -13.17 37.90 -12.43
CA MET A 326 -13.73 37.66 -13.76
C MET A 326 -12.61 37.22 -14.71
N THR A 327 -12.81 36.09 -15.38
CA THR A 327 -11.87 35.49 -16.34
C THR A 327 -12.62 35.22 -17.65
N HIS A 328 -11.90 35.11 -18.77
CA HIS A 328 -12.51 34.89 -20.10
C HIS A 328 -11.60 34.13 -21.07
N ASP A 329 -12.20 33.47 -22.05
CA ASP A 329 -11.54 32.89 -23.22
C ASP A 329 -12.16 33.39 -24.53
N GLU A 330 -11.86 32.74 -25.66
CA GLU A 330 -12.36 33.13 -26.98
C GLU A 330 -13.88 32.91 -27.16
N TYR A 331 -14.51 32.12 -26.29
CA TYR A 331 -15.92 31.71 -26.40
C TYR A 331 -16.82 32.33 -25.31
N SER A 332 -16.31 32.50 -24.10
CA SER A 332 -17.10 32.78 -22.90
C SER A 332 -16.33 33.55 -21.82
N HIS A 333 -17.04 34.00 -20.80
CA HIS A 333 -16.49 34.55 -19.57
C HIS A 333 -17.11 33.89 -18.35
N TRP A 334 -16.38 33.87 -17.23
CA TRP A 334 -16.80 33.22 -15.99
C TRP A 334 -16.13 33.84 -14.77
N MET A 335 -16.72 33.64 -13.59
CA MET A 335 -16.10 33.98 -12.32
C MET A 335 -15.19 32.84 -11.86
N GLU A 336 -13.91 33.11 -11.66
CA GLU A 336 -12.92 32.14 -11.19
C GLU A 336 -12.29 32.58 -9.88
N CYS A 337 -12.14 31.65 -8.94
CA CYS A 337 -11.35 31.90 -7.75
C CYS A 337 -9.85 31.76 -8.07
N PRO A 338 -9.01 32.79 -7.87
CA PRO A 338 -7.57 32.70 -8.17
C PRO A 338 -6.81 31.74 -7.25
N ILE A 339 -7.41 31.30 -6.14
CA ILE A 339 -6.78 30.42 -5.15
C ILE A 339 -7.14 28.94 -5.39
N CYS A 340 -8.40 28.66 -5.70
CA CYS A 340 -8.89 27.28 -5.84
C CYS A 340 -9.37 26.93 -7.23
N HIS A 341 -9.33 27.88 -8.17
CA HIS A 341 -9.76 27.76 -9.56
C HIS A 341 -11.21 27.25 -9.72
N THR A 342 -12.06 27.43 -8.70
CA THR A 342 -13.50 27.15 -8.84
C THR A 342 -14.10 28.12 -9.84
N VAL A 343 -14.78 27.59 -10.85
CA VAL A 343 -15.47 28.34 -11.90
C VAL A 343 -16.98 28.39 -11.65
N GLN A 344 -17.56 29.58 -11.70
CA GLN A 344 -18.98 29.87 -11.56
C GLN A 344 -19.44 30.84 -12.64
N ASP A 345 -20.75 30.86 -12.91
CA ASP A 345 -21.40 31.85 -13.77
C ASP A 345 -20.76 31.99 -15.15
N THR A 346 -20.56 30.86 -15.84
CA THR A 346 -20.05 30.85 -17.23
C THR A 346 -21.13 31.27 -18.21
N GLU A 347 -20.90 32.38 -18.90
CA GLU A 347 -21.81 32.94 -19.90
C GLU A 347 -21.05 33.26 -21.20
N GLY A 348 -21.77 33.23 -22.32
CA GLY A 348 -21.22 33.68 -23.60
C GLY A 348 -20.95 35.20 -23.57
N HIS A 349 -20.04 35.66 -24.41
CA HIS A 349 -19.76 37.10 -24.51
C HIS A 349 -21.00 37.90 -24.92
N VAL A 350 -21.23 39.02 -24.24
CA VAL A 350 -22.37 39.92 -24.46
C VAL A 350 -21.87 41.17 -25.18
N TYR A 351 -22.52 41.49 -26.29
CA TYR A 351 -22.19 42.64 -27.15
C TYR A 351 -23.45 43.47 -27.41
N ASP A 352 -23.30 44.79 -27.55
CA ASP A 352 -24.44 45.69 -27.80
C ASP A 352 -25.04 45.52 -29.20
N ASP A 353 -24.19 45.29 -30.20
CA ASP A 353 -24.57 45.05 -31.58
C ASP A 353 -23.52 44.24 -32.36
N ASP A 354 -23.76 43.99 -33.64
CA ASP A 354 -22.85 43.22 -34.52
C ASP A 354 -21.54 43.95 -34.84
N LYS A 355 -21.44 45.26 -34.58
CA LYS A 355 -20.25 46.06 -34.79
C LYS A 355 -19.41 46.19 -33.53
N ASP A 356 -20.03 45.98 -32.37
CA ASP A 356 -19.33 45.94 -31.10
C ASP A 356 -18.30 44.81 -31.11
N THR A 357 -17.11 45.09 -30.62
CA THR A 357 -16.00 44.15 -30.59
C THR A 357 -15.63 43.76 -29.18
N THR A 358 -16.12 44.47 -28.16
CA THR A 358 -15.70 44.25 -26.78
C THR A 358 -16.86 43.69 -25.97
N CYS A 359 -16.64 42.58 -25.29
CA CYS A 359 -17.64 42.03 -24.39
C CYS A 359 -17.91 43.03 -23.25
N ASN A 360 -19.17 43.43 -23.10
CA ASN A 360 -19.62 44.40 -22.12
C ASN A 360 -19.41 43.97 -20.66
N VAL A 361 -19.18 42.67 -20.44
CA VAL A 361 -19.04 42.10 -19.09
C VAL A 361 -17.57 41.90 -18.72
N CYS A 362 -16.79 41.26 -19.59
CA CYS A 362 -15.42 40.83 -19.25
C CYS A 362 -14.32 41.59 -19.99
N GLY A 363 -14.65 42.43 -20.99
CA GLY A 363 -13.66 43.17 -21.77
C GLY A 363 -12.94 42.37 -22.85
N TYR A 364 -13.33 41.11 -23.11
CA TYR A 364 -12.79 40.32 -24.22
C TYR A 364 -13.06 41.01 -25.57
N VAL A 365 -12.05 41.07 -26.45
CA VAL A 365 -12.17 41.72 -27.76
C VAL A 365 -12.25 40.68 -28.89
N ARG A 366 -13.40 40.55 -29.54
CA ARG A 366 -13.60 39.70 -30.73
C ARG A 366 -13.05 40.36 -32.00
N SER A 367 -12.52 39.56 -32.90
CA SER A 367 -12.09 40.02 -34.23
C SER A 367 -13.27 40.02 -35.21
N LEU A 368 -13.62 41.20 -35.74
CA LEU A 368 -14.58 41.33 -36.85
C LEU A 368 -13.82 41.52 -38.16
N THR A 369 -13.94 40.58 -39.09
CA THR A 369 -13.41 40.74 -40.45
C THR A 369 -14.19 41.82 -41.22
N PRO A 370 -13.56 42.86 -41.79
CA PRO A 370 -14.27 43.91 -42.51
C PRO A 370 -14.76 43.46 -43.90
N GLY A 371 -16.08 43.56 -44.13
CA GLY A 371 -16.61 43.97 -45.44
C GLY A 371 -17.46 42.96 -46.23
N GLY A 372 -18.74 43.29 -46.36
CA GLY A 372 -19.68 42.74 -47.34
C GLY A 372 -21.03 43.46 -47.34
N SER A 373 -21.06 44.72 -47.82
CA SER A 373 -22.27 45.47 -48.26
C SER A 373 -23.04 44.68 -49.35
N THR A 374 -24.37 44.64 -49.53
CA THR A 374 -25.55 45.55 -49.33
C THR A 374 -26.81 44.78 -49.86
N PRO A 375 -28.02 45.36 -50.04
CA PRO A 375 -28.97 45.93 -49.09
C PRO A 375 -30.41 45.34 -49.24
N GLY A 376 -31.29 45.48 -48.25
CA GLY A 376 -32.72 45.24 -48.45
C GLY A 376 -33.53 45.29 -47.16
N GLY A 377 -34.08 46.45 -46.86
CA GLY A 377 -35.06 46.59 -45.78
C GLY A 377 -36.47 46.21 -46.24
N SER A 378 -37.27 45.67 -45.32
CA SER A 378 -38.68 46.04 -45.15
C SER A 378 -39.20 45.55 -43.80
N THR A 379 -40.04 46.40 -43.23
CA THR A 379 -40.75 46.38 -41.95
C THR A 379 -41.79 45.26 -41.77
N GLY A 380 -41.94 44.80 -40.51
CA GLY A 380 -43.24 44.67 -39.82
C GLY A 380 -43.95 43.30 -39.81
N GLY A 381 -44.41 42.89 -38.63
CA GLY A 381 -45.59 42.01 -38.48
C GLY A 381 -45.49 40.88 -37.46
N ASP A 382 -46.27 40.99 -36.39
CA ASP A 382 -46.42 40.05 -35.28
C ASP A 382 -47.14 38.71 -35.58
N THR A 383 -46.70 37.65 -34.88
CA THR A 383 -47.47 36.48 -34.33
C THR A 383 -48.04 35.39 -35.29
N PRO A 384 -48.45 34.19 -34.80
CA PRO A 384 -47.56 33.05 -34.50
C PRO A 384 -48.07 31.70 -35.08
N GLY A 385 -47.21 30.66 -35.07
CA GLY A 385 -47.68 29.26 -34.99
C GLY A 385 -47.09 28.26 -35.99
N GLY A 386 -46.48 27.20 -35.44
CA GLY A 386 -46.77 25.82 -35.84
C GLY A 386 -45.92 25.15 -36.92
N GLY A 387 -45.11 24.16 -36.50
CA GLY A 387 -45.16 22.82 -37.09
C GLY A 387 -44.19 22.43 -38.21
N SER A 388 -43.11 21.74 -37.80
CA SER A 388 -42.61 20.43 -38.27
C SER A 388 -42.21 20.11 -39.73
N THR A 389 -41.09 19.35 -39.78
CA THR A 389 -40.55 18.32 -40.71
C THR A 389 -39.75 18.64 -41.99
N GLY A 390 -38.57 17.98 -42.04
CA GLY A 390 -37.77 17.60 -43.23
C GLY A 390 -36.67 18.60 -43.61
N GLY A 391 -35.37 18.32 -43.68
CA GLY A 391 -34.62 17.10 -43.98
C GLY A 391 -33.71 17.39 -45.18
N GLY A 392 -32.38 17.24 -45.06
CA GLY A 392 -31.45 17.37 -46.20
C GLY A 392 -30.00 17.66 -45.81
N ASP A 393 -29.11 16.74 -46.20
CA ASP A 393 -27.72 16.54 -45.78
C ASP A 393 -26.65 17.44 -46.45
N GLY A 394 -25.45 17.41 -45.83
CA GLY A 394 -24.14 17.67 -46.43
C GLY A 394 -23.34 18.72 -45.65
N GLY A 395 -22.18 18.49 -45.03
CA GLY A 395 -21.16 17.45 -45.13
C GLY A 395 -19.80 18.14 -44.99
N GLY A 396 -18.96 17.74 -44.03
CA GLY A 396 -17.63 18.35 -43.83
C GLY A 396 -16.92 17.83 -42.58
N ALA A 397 -16.14 16.76 -42.76
CA ALA A 397 -15.45 15.99 -41.73
C ALA A 397 -14.17 16.66 -41.19
N ILE A 398 -13.85 16.44 -39.91
CA ILE A 398 -12.45 16.31 -39.43
C ILE A 398 -12.34 15.18 -38.39
N VAL A 399 -11.68 14.12 -38.85
CA VAL A 399 -10.86 13.06 -38.21
C VAL A 399 -10.78 12.99 -36.67
N ILE A 400 -11.34 11.90 -36.13
CA ILE A 400 -10.96 11.31 -34.83
C ILE A 400 -10.00 10.16 -35.11
N VAL A 401 -8.78 10.22 -34.56
CA VAL A 401 -7.90 9.04 -34.47
C VAL A 401 -8.27 8.29 -33.19
N ALA A 402 -8.97 7.17 -33.35
CA ALA A 402 -9.17 6.18 -32.30
C ALA A 402 -7.96 5.23 -32.26
N ALA A 403 -7.37 5.06 -31.08
CA ALA A 403 -6.59 3.88 -30.76
C ALA A 403 -7.39 3.05 -29.76
N ALA A 404 -8.07 2.02 -30.27
CA ALA A 404 -8.69 0.97 -29.48
C ALA A 404 -7.61 -0.03 -29.04
N GLY A 405 -7.56 -0.29 -27.73
CA GLY A 405 -6.82 -1.40 -27.15
C GLY A 405 -7.67 -2.01 -26.04
N ALA A 406 -8.56 -2.93 -26.41
CA ALA A 406 -9.35 -3.71 -25.47
C ALA A 406 -8.47 -4.76 -24.80
N ALA A 407 -8.48 -4.80 -23.47
CA ALA A 407 -8.11 -5.98 -22.70
C ALA A 407 -9.16 -6.21 -21.61
N VAL A 408 -9.76 -7.39 -21.68
CA VAL A 408 -10.80 -7.93 -20.80
C VAL A 408 -10.21 -8.17 -19.41
N ALA A 409 -10.82 -7.59 -18.37
CA ALA A 409 -10.55 -7.95 -16.98
C ALA A 409 -11.86 -8.37 -16.31
N GLY A 410 -11.86 -9.60 -15.81
CA GLY A 410 -13.00 -10.29 -15.24
C GLY A 410 -13.56 -9.61 -13.99
N VAL A 411 -14.86 -9.78 -13.84
CA VAL A 411 -15.63 -9.44 -12.65
C VAL A 411 -15.08 -10.24 -11.46
N VAL A 412 -14.44 -9.56 -10.51
CA VAL A 412 -14.24 -10.07 -9.15
C VAL A 412 -15.06 -9.18 -8.24
N GLY A 413 -16.22 -9.71 -7.82
CA GLY A 413 -17.08 -9.08 -6.83
C GLY A 413 -16.39 -9.10 -5.46
N TYR A 414 -16.28 -7.93 -4.83
CA TYR A 414 -15.99 -7.85 -3.40
C TYR A 414 -17.24 -7.39 -2.65
N GLY A 415 -17.58 -8.19 -1.66
CA GLY A 415 -18.81 -8.14 -0.89
C GLY A 415 -18.93 -6.90 -0.01
N VAL A 416 -20.17 -6.47 0.13
CA VAL A 416 -20.64 -5.52 1.12
C VAL A 416 -20.61 -6.22 2.49
N TYR A 417 -19.72 -5.80 3.38
CA TYR A 417 -19.78 -6.21 4.78
C TYR A 417 -20.71 -5.28 5.55
N ASN A 418 -21.89 -5.80 5.89
CA ASN A 418 -22.76 -5.23 6.91
C ASN A 418 -22.15 -5.54 8.29
N TYR A 419 -21.93 -4.50 9.09
CA TYR A 419 -21.66 -4.64 10.51
C TYR A 419 -22.95 -5.07 11.24
N VAL A 420 -22.85 -6.16 12.02
CA VAL A 420 -23.71 -6.46 13.17
C VAL A 420 -22.80 -6.58 14.38
#